data_AF-A0A9N9KHG1-F1
#
_entry.id   AF-A0A9N9KHG1-F1
#
_cell.length_a   1.000
_cell.length_b   1.000
_cell.length_c   1.000
_cell.angle_alpha   90.00
_cell.angle_beta   90.00
_cell.angle_gamma   90.00
#
_symmetry.space_group_name_H-M   'P 1'
#
loop_
_entity.id
_entity.type
_entity.pdbx_description
1 polymer ?
#
loop_
_entity_poly.entity_id
_entity_poly.type
_entity_poly.pdbx_seq_one_letter_code
_entity_poly.pdbx_strand_id
1 'polypeptide(L)' 'IESDSIISKFINANVTSYDHTATLLDGKIYVIGGIHYFNVNSGSYVDMSSIGVYNTKDSTWNTV' A
#
# COMPACT_ATOMS: atom_id res chain seq x y z
N ILE A 1 -29.77 -13.80 -9.67
CA ILE A 1 -29.18 -12.54 -9.17
C ILE A 1 -27.70 -12.84 -9.04
N GLU A 2 -26.92 -12.17 -9.89
CA GLU A 2 -25.59 -12.58 -10.32
C GLU A 2 -24.60 -12.60 -9.15
N SER A 3 -23.78 -13.65 -9.09
CA SER A 3 -22.75 -13.84 -8.08
C SER A 3 -21.57 -12.93 -8.38
N ASP A 4 -21.68 -11.65 -8.06
CA ASP A 4 -20.56 -10.70 -8.15
C ASP A 4 -19.58 -10.92 -6.99
N SER A 5 -18.74 -11.94 -7.11
CA SER A 5 -17.49 -11.99 -6.34
C SER A 5 -16.34 -12.45 -7.23
N ILE A 6 -16.09 -11.67 -8.28
CA ILE A 6 -14.73 -11.62 -8.84
C ILE A 6 -13.87 -11.00 -7.73
N ILE A 7 -13.30 -11.86 -6.88
CA ILE A 7 -12.20 -11.46 -6.01
C ILE A 7 -11.06 -11.14 -6.96
N SER A 8 -11.04 -9.88 -7.42
CA SER A 8 -10.04 -9.36 -8.33
C SER A 8 -8.68 -9.67 -7.73
N LYS A 9 -7.85 -10.39 -8.49
CA LYS A 9 -6.43 -10.63 -8.23
C LYS A 9 -5.83 -9.52 -7.38
N PHE A 10 -5.52 -9.80 -6.11
CA PHE A 10 -4.93 -8.82 -5.22
C PHE A 10 -3.62 -8.33 -5.85
N ILE A 11 -3.54 -7.03 -6.11
CA ILE A 11 -2.29 -6.41 -6.54
C ILE A 11 -1.47 -6.22 -5.28
N ASN A 12 -0.34 -6.93 -5.21
CA ASN A 12 0.60 -6.75 -4.11
C ASN A 12 0.98 -5.27 -4.02
N ALA A 13 0.88 -4.71 -2.83
CA ALA A 13 1.36 -3.38 -2.59
C ALA A 13 2.87 -3.34 -2.84
N ASN A 14 3.34 -2.37 -3.63
CA ASN A 14 4.77 -2.07 -3.74
C ASN A 14 5.31 -1.34 -2.49
N VAL A 15 4.55 -1.37 -1.39
CA VAL A 15 4.94 -0.87 -0.08
C VAL A 15 4.99 -2.05 0.88
N THR A 16 6.17 -2.37 1.37
CA THR A 16 6.45 -3.52 2.23
C THR A 16 6.63 -3.13 3.69
N SER A 17 5.83 -2.17 4.17
CA SER A 17 5.89 -1.68 5.56
C SER A 17 4.71 -2.16 6.39
N TYR A 18 4.98 -2.47 7.65
CA TYR A 18 3.99 -2.74 8.68
C TYR A 18 3.67 -1.45 9.43
N ASP A 19 2.52 -1.39 10.11
CA ASP A 19 2.10 -0.25 10.93
C ASP A 19 2.11 1.10 10.17
N HIS A 20 1.90 1.05 8.86
CA HIS A 20 1.74 2.24 8.02
C HIS A 20 0.35 2.85 8.16
N THR A 21 0.22 4.07 7.67
CA THR A 21 -1.10 4.70 7.49
C THR A 21 -1.48 4.67 6.00
N ALA A 22 -2.78 4.58 5.72
CA ALA A 22 -3.32 4.66 4.37
C ALA A 22 -4.48 5.65 4.32
N THR A 23 -4.48 6.56 3.34
CA THR A 23 -5.55 7.55 3.14
C THR A 23 -6.00 7.55 1.68
N LEU A 24 -7.32 7.51 1.46
CA LEU A 24 -7.92 7.71 0.15
C LEU A 24 -8.12 9.21 -0.12
N LEU A 25 -7.51 9.72 -1.19
CA LEU A 25 -7.66 11.10 -1.63
C LEU A 25 -7.65 11.15 -3.16
N ASP A 26 -8.69 11.74 -3.75
CA ASP A 26 -8.82 11.96 -5.19
C ASP A 26 -8.59 10.70 -6.06
N GLY A 27 -9.24 9.59 -5.70
CA GLY A 27 -9.11 8.32 -6.42
C GLY A 27 -7.74 7.64 -6.30
N LYS A 28 -6.90 8.09 -5.38
CA LYS A 28 -5.61 7.46 -5.07
C LYS A 28 -5.52 7.10 -3.59
N ILE A 29 -4.90 5.95 -3.30
CA ILE A 29 -4.56 5.56 -1.93
C ILE A 29 -3.11 5.92 -1.71
N TYR A 30 -2.86 6.77 -0.71
CA TYR A 30 -1.52 7.15 -0.27
C TYR A 30 -1.16 6.32 0.96
N VAL A 31 -0.05 5.61 0.89
CA VAL A 31 0.50 4.80 1.97
C VAL A 31 1.78 5.45 2.45
N ILE A 32 1.83 5.79 3.73
CA ILE A 32 2.93 6.58 4.32
C ILE A 32 3.41 5.94 5.62
N GLY A 33 4.74 5.83 5.73
CA GLY A 33 5.44 5.43 6.94
C GLY A 33 5.36 3.93 7.23
N GLY A 34 5.45 3.62 8.52
CA GLY A 34 5.52 2.25 9.04
C GLY A 34 6.95 1.79 9.31
N ILE A 35 7.12 0.48 9.41
CA ILE A 35 8.39 -0.19 9.73
C ILE A 35 8.64 -1.35 8.77
N HIS A 36 9.88 -1.47 8.29
CA HIS A 36 10.37 -2.65 7.59
C HIS A 36 11.04 -3.57 8.60
N TYR A 37 10.51 -4.77 8.80
CA TYR A 37 11.16 -5.78 9.63
C TYR A 37 12.12 -6.63 8.79
N PHE A 38 13.37 -6.75 9.26
CA PHE A 38 14.34 -7.68 8.67
C PHE A 38 14.27 -9.06 9.35
N ASN A 39 13.84 -9.09 10.62
CA ASN A 39 13.50 -10.28 11.40
C ASN A 39 12.61 -9.87 12.59
N VAL A 40 12.21 -10.84 13.43
CA VAL A 40 11.30 -10.63 14.59
C VAL A 40 11.80 -9.62 15.63
N ASN A 41 13.10 -9.35 15.69
CA ASN A 41 13.73 -8.48 16.69
C ASN A 41 14.35 -7.21 16.09
N SER A 42 14.29 -7.01 14.78
CA SER A 42 14.91 -5.85 14.14
C SER A 42 14.11 -5.34 12.96
N GLY A 43 13.93 -4.02 12.92
CA GLY A 43 13.38 -3.31 11.79
C GLY A 43 13.89 -1.88 11.72
N SER A 44 13.57 -1.19 10.63
CA SER A 44 13.85 0.22 10.43
C SER A 44 12.58 0.95 10.03
N TYR A 45 12.38 2.15 10.57
CA TYR A 45 11.28 3.02 10.13
C TYR A 45 11.44 3.38 8.65
N VAL A 46 10.32 3.39 7.94
CA VAL A 46 10.28 3.88 6.56
C VAL A 46 10.48 5.39 6.57
N ASP A 47 11.24 5.90 5.61
CA ASP A 47 11.32 7.35 5.39
C ASP A 47 9.92 7.91 5.09
N MET A 48 9.50 8.92 5.85
CA MET A 48 8.18 9.54 5.69
C MET A 48 8.03 10.25 4.34
N SER A 49 9.12 10.53 3.62
CA SER A 49 9.05 11.05 2.26
C SER A 49 8.83 9.98 1.19
N SER A 50 8.97 8.69 1.51
CA SER A 50 8.74 7.58 0.57
C SER A 50 7.26 7.24 0.53
N ILE A 51 6.51 7.89 -0.36
CA ILE A 51 5.04 7.76 -0.41
C ILE A 51 4.63 6.74 -1.46
N GLY A 52 3.99 5.66 -1.03
CA GLY A 52 3.36 4.71 -1.95
C GLY A 52 2.01 5.24 -2.43
N VAL A 53 1.80 5.27 -3.74
CA VAL A 53 0.58 5.79 -4.36
C VAL A 53 -0.06 4.71 -5.22
N TYR A 54 -1.22 4.23 -4.81
CA TYR A 54 -2.04 3.33 -5.61
C TYR A 54 -3.13 4.10 -6.33
N ASN A 55 -3.19 3.99 -7.65
CA ASN A 55 -4.27 4.54 -8.46
C ASN A 55 -5.40 3.50 -8.55
N THR A 56 -6.58 3.84 -8.04
CA THR A 56 -7.70 2.90 -7.96
C THR A 56 -8.40 2.67 -9.29
N LYS A 57 -8.20 3.55 -10.29
CA LYS A 57 -8.85 3.46 -11.60
C LYS A 57 -8.20 2.44 -12.51
N ASP A 58 -6.87 2.46 -12.58
CA ASP A 58 -6.07 1.57 -13.44
C ASP A 58 -5.43 0.42 -12.65
N SER A 59 -5.62 0.40 -11.33
CA SER A 59 -5.05 -0.59 -10.42
C SER A 59 -3.52 -0.64 -10.50
N THR A 60 -2.87 0.53 -10.50
CA THR A 60 -1.40 0.64 -10.61
C THR A 60 -0.75 1.27 -9.38
N TRP A 61 0.51 0.91 -9.12
CA TRP A 61 1.33 1.51 -8.06
C TRP A 61 2.39 2.45 -8.64
N ASN A 62 2.57 3.60 -7.98
CA ASN A 62 3.65 4.55 -8.20
C ASN A 62 4.27 4.92 -6.85
N THR A 63 5.50 5.44 -6.88
CA THR A 63 6.17 6.02 -5.72
C THR A 63 6.44 7.49 -6.01
N VAL A 64 6.24 8.35 -5.01
CA VAL A 64 6.61 9.77 -5.04
C VAL A 64 7.64 10.03 -3.97
#